data_AF-A0A969HKI0-F1
#
_entry.id   AF-A0A969HKI0-F1
#
_cell.length_a   1.000
_cell.length_b   1.000
_cell.length_c   1.000
_cell.angle_alpha   90.00
_cell.angle_beta   90.00
_cell.angle_gamma   90.00
#
_symmetry.space_group_name_H-M   'P 1'
#
loop_
_entity.id
_entity.type
_entity.pdbx_description
1 polymer ?
#
loop_
_entity_poly.entity_id
_entity_poly.type
_entity_poly.pdbx_seq_one_letter_code
_entity_poly.pdbx_strand_id
1 'polypeptide(L)'
;MDLYRYFQSYHDYFWQWDDGAEVIVVPGGSTIAYRAFVVEILKKLSGQGIPPLGSLLLTLIATNADADENLNALFVKLITNHRDPDEVVSRAISFLKLLPELPSFYKEGPRRILLLQALFSESHNSLSARKAQAIFRQYARHEYIREEITTPQRFNERIYYNDFRVIALLGGSFPLYPGYYCQNG
;
A
#
# COMPACT_ATOMS: atom_id res chain seq x y z
N MET A 1 -12.44 -12.48 -3.37
CA MET A 1 -12.27 -11.10 -2.89
C MET A 1 -13.38 -10.28 -3.52
N ASP A 2 -14.13 -9.59 -2.68
CA ASP A 2 -15.18 -8.64 -3.04
C ASP A 2 -14.74 -7.23 -2.58
N LEU A 3 -15.58 -6.22 -2.79
CA LEU A 3 -15.29 -4.84 -2.42
C LEU A 3 -15.00 -4.66 -0.93
N TYR A 4 -15.87 -5.19 -0.06
CA TYR A 4 -15.77 -5.03 1.39
C TYR A 4 -14.50 -5.66 1.93
N ARG A 5 -14.20 -6.90 1.52
CA ARG A 5 -12.96 -7.59 1.94
C ARG A 5 -11.70 -6.91 1.42
N TYR A 6 -11.75 -6.21 0.30
CA TYR A 6 -10.60 -5.49 -0.24
C TYR A 6 -10.27 -4.23 0.56
N PHE A 7 -11.31 -3.50 1.02
CA PHE A 7 -11.18 -2.26 1.79
C PHE A 7 -11.32 -2.47 3.31
N GLN A 8 -11.34 -3.72 3.78
CA GLN A 8 -11.51 -4.03 5.20
C GLN A 8 -10.27 -3.62 6.02
N SER A 9 -10.48 -2.84 7.08
CA SER A 9 -9.45 -2.57 8.09
C SER A 9 -9.45 -3.64 9.19
N TYR A 10 -8.36 -3.74 9.95
CA TYR A 10 -8.18 -4.73 11.00
C TYR A 10 -7.66 -4.10 12.29
N HIS A 11 -8.12 -4.59 13.44
CA HIS A 11 -7.57 -4.19 14.74
C HIS A 11 -6.06 -4.47 14.82
N ASP A 12 -5.32 -3.62 15.52
CA ASP A 12 -3.88 -3.75 15.74
C ASP A 12 -3.02 -3.80 14.46
N TYR A 13 -3.59 -3.42 13.31
CA TYR A 13 -2.87 -3.35 12.04
C TYR A 13 -2.27 -1.97 11.78
N PHE A 14 -1.46 -1.84 10.72
CA PHE A 14 -0.68 -0.64 10.49
C PHE A 14 -1.48 0.55 9.93
N TRP A 15 -2.67 0.29 9.37
CA TRP A 15 -3.54 1.32 8.82
C TRP A 15 -4.99 1.11 9.27
N GLN A 16 -5.76 2.19 9.29
CA GLN A 16 -7.20 2.16 9.53
C GLN A 16 -7.93 3.25 8.73
N TRP A 17 -9.25 3.14 8.67
CA TRP A 17 -10.12 4.23 8.21
C TRP A 17 -10.24 5.31 9.28
N ASP A 18 -10.33 6.55 8.83
CA ASP A 18 -10.65 7.73 9.61
C ASP A 18 -11.65 8.59 8.81
N ASP A 19 -12.24 9.59 9.47
CA ASP A 19 -13.21 10.53 8.88
C ASP A 19 -14.32 9.83 8.06
N GLY A 20 -15.01 8.87 8.70
CA GLY A 20 -16.11 8.15 8.05
C GLY A 20 -15.72 7.34 6.81
N ALA A 21 -14.50 6.79 6.79
CA ALA A 21 -13.86 6.12 5.65
C ALA A 21 -13.52 7.04 4.47
N GLU A 22 -13.36 8.35 4.68
CA GLU A 22 -12.80 9.24 3.66
C GLU A 22 -11.27 9.30 3.68
N VAL A 23 -10.66 9.02 4.84
CA VAL A 23 -9.21 9.12 5.05
C VAL A 23 -8.65 7.77 5.50
N ILE A 24 -7.47 7.42 4.99
CA ILE A 24 -6.69 6.28 5.44
C ILE A 24 -5.51 6.80 6.24
N VAL A 25 -5.35 6.34 7.48
CA VAL A 25 -4.33 6.81 8.42
C VAL A 25 -3.52 5.66 9.01
N VAL A 26 -2.32 5.96 9.49
CA VAL A 26 -1.64 5.09 10.47
C VAL A 26 -2.31 5.33 11.83
N PRO A 27 -2.76 4.30 12.59
CA PRO A 27 -3.42 4.54 13.87
C PRO A 27 -2.49 5.25 14.86
N GLY A 28 -2.90 6.42 15.35
CA GLY A 28 -2.10 7.30 16.20
C GLY A 28 -0.98 8.06 15.47
N GLY A 29 -1.00 8.06 14.13
CA GLY A 29 0.02 8.68 13.28
C GLY A 29 -0.58 9.58 12.20
N SER A 30 0.09 9.64 11.06
CA SER A 30 -0.22 10.56 9.95
C SER A 30 -1.26 10.00 8.96
N THR A 31 -1.77 10.90 8.12
CA THR A 31 -2.59 10.54 6.96
C THR A 31 -1.73 9.86 5.91
N ILE A 32 -2.15 8.67 5.47
CA ILE A 32 -1.53 7.95 4.36
C ILE A 32 -2.04 8.52 3.03
N ALA A 33 -3.36 8.54 2.87
CA ALA A 33 -4.03 9.01 1.66
C ALA A 33 -5.55 9.19 1.86
N TYR A 34 -6.17 10.01 1.01
CA TYR A 34 -7.63 10.08 0.89
C TYR A 34 -8.19 8.91 0.08
N ARG A 35 -9.37 8.41 0.45
CA ARG A 35 -10.05 7.30 -0.24
C ARG A 35 -10.21 7.57 -1.74
N ALA A 36 -10.63 8.78 -2.10
CA ALA A 36 -10.84 9.16 -3.50
C ALA A 36 -9.56 8.99 -4.34
N PHE A 37 -8.42 9.40 -3.80
CA PHE A 37 -7.11 9.26 -4.45
C PHE A 37 -6.70 7.78 -4.59
N VAL A 38 -6.89 6.98 -3.53
CA VAL A 38 -6.62 5.53 -3.57
C VAL A 38 -7.48 4.84 -4.62
N VAL A 39 -8.78 5.15 -4.68
CA VAL A 39 -9.69 4.61 -5.68
C VAL A 39 -9.29 5.03 -7.10
N GLU A 40 -8.83 6.26 -7.29
CA GLU A 40 -8.32 6.72 -8.58
C GLU A 40 -7.09 5.89 -9.03
N ILE A 41 -6.10 5.72 -8.15
CA ILE A 41 -4.93 4.88 -8.43
C ILE A 41 -5.37 3.47 -8.81
N LEU A 42 -6.22 2.86 -7.98
CA LEU A 42 -6.69 1.49 -8.21
C LEU A 42 -7.42 1.37 -9.55
N LYS A 43 -8.20 2.37 -9.98
CA LYS A 43 -8.82 2.42 -11.31
C LYS A 43 -7.78 2.43 -12.42
N LYS A 44 -6.70 3.21 -12.28
CA LYS A 44 -5.59 3.26 -13.25
C LYS A 44 -4.77 1.96 -13.29
N LEU A 45 -4.70 1.23 -12.18
CA LEU A 45 -4.08 -0.10 -12.12
C LEU A 45 -5.00 -1.21 -12.64
N SER A 46 -6.31 -1.01 -12.65
CA SER A 46 -7.30 -2.07 -12.89
C SER A 46 -7.11 -2.90 -14.17
N GLY A 47 -6.50 -2.35 -15.21
CA GLY A 47 -6.20 -3.05 -16.46
C GLY A 47 -5.15 -4.17 -16.32
N GLN A 48 -4.16 -4.00 -15.43
CA GLN A 48 -3.14 -5.01 -15.10
C GLN A 48 -3.52 -5.85 -13.87
N GLY A 49 -4.60 -5.48 -13.17
CA GLY A 49 -4.94 -6.00 -11.85
C GLY A 49 -4.53 -5.02 -10.75
N ILE A 50 -4.99 -5.29 -9.53
CA ILE A 50 -4.71 -4.42 -8.37
C ILE A 50 -3.98 -5.21 -7.28
N PRO A 51 -2.97 -4.61 -6.63
CA PRO A 51 -2.27 -5.26 -5.53
C PRO A 51 -3.17 -5.42 -4.31
N PRO A 52 -2.75 -6.20 -3.29
CA PRO A 52 -3.33 -6.08 -1.96
C PRO A 52 -3.32 -4.62 -1.49
N LEU A 53 -4.38 -4.18 -0.80
CA LEU A 53 -4.52 -2.79 -0.39
C LEU A 53 -3.37 -2.36 0.53
N GLY A 54 -2.98 -3.21 1.50
CA GLY A 54 -1.88 -2.87 2.40
C GLY A 54 -0.55 -2.69 1.65
N SER A 55 -0.23 -3.51 0.64
CA SER A 55 0.97 -3.30 -0.19
C SER A 55 0.95 -1.95 -0.91
N LEU A 56 -0.21 -1.55 -1.46
CA LEU A 56 -0.36 -0.22 -2.06
C LEU A 56 -0.13 0.88 -1.02
N LEU A 57 -0.74 0.77 0.16
CA LEU A 57 -0.62 1.77 1.23
C LEU A 57 0.82 1.89 1.74
N LEU A 58 1.55 0.78 1.92
CA LEU A 58 2.97 0.79 2.27
C LEU A 58 3.80 1.56 1.23
N THR A 59 3.52 1.33 -0.05
CA THR A 59 4.20 2.03 -1.16
C THR A 59 3.84 3.51 -1.20
N LEU A 60 2.59 3.87 -0.86
CA LEU A 60 2.18 5.27 -0.75
C LEU A 60 2.90 5.98 0.41
N ILE A 61 2.99 5.35 1.58
CA ILE A 61 3.78 5.87 2.71
C ILE A 61 5.22 6.14 2.26
N ALA A 62 5.85 5.15 1.62
CA ALA A 62 7.24 5.22 1.18
C ALA A 62 7.50 6.22 0.02
N THR A 63 6.46 6.78 -0.58
CA THR A 63 6.57 7.75 -1.68
C THR A 63 5.95 9.11 -1.35
N ASN A 64 5.47 9.32 -0.12
CA ASN A 64 5.06 10.64 0.36
C ASN A 64 6.28 11.50 0.71
N ALA A 65 6.08 12.81 0.87
CA ALA A 65 7.17 13.75 1.18
C ALA A 65 7.81 13.50 2.56
N ASP A 66 7.03 12.97 3.49
CA ASP A 66 7.37 12.65 4.88
C ASP A 66 7.68 11.14 5.07
N ALA A 67 8.13 10.47 4.00
CA ALA A 67 8.32 9.02 4.00
C ALA A 67 9.25 8.51 5.10
N ASP A 68 10.38 9.18 5.36
CA ASP A 68 11.36 8.71 6.35
C ASP A 68 10.79 8.67 7.77
N GLU A 69 10.09 9.74 8.18
CA GLU A 69 9.44 9.82 9.49
C GLU A 69 8.34 8.75 9.61
N ASN A 70 7.47 8.67 8.60
CA ASN A 70 6.34 7.74 8.60
C ASN A 70 6.78 6.27 8.55
N LEU A 71 7.79 5.94 7.75
CA LEU A 71 8.33 4.58 7.68
C LEU A 71 9.01 4.19 8.99
N ASN A 72 9.78 5.07 9.62
CA ASN A 72 10.39 4.78 10.91
C ASN A 72 9.34 4.54 12.00
N ALA A 73 8.33 5.41 12.10
CA ALA A 73 7.22 5.24 13.04
C ALA A 73 6.46 3.92 12.77
N LEU A 74 6.19 3.61 11.51
CA LEU A 74 5.58 2.37 11.08
C LEU A 74 6.41 1.15 11.50
N PHE A 75 7.72 1.14 11.26
CA PHE A 75 8.59 0.00 11.58
C PHE A 75 8.69 -0.24 13.09
N VAL A 76 8.79 0.82 13.89
CA VAL A 76 8.75 0.70 15.36
C VAL A 76 7.45 0.05 15.81
N LYS A 77 6.31 0.49 15.26
CA LYS A 77 4.99 -0.08 15.57
C LYS A 77 4.87 -1.54 15.13
N LEU A 78 5.37 -1.88 13.95
CA LEU A 78 5.36 -3.26 13.44
C LEU A 78 6.17 -4.20 14.34
N ILE A 79 7.37 -3.79 14.76
CA ILE A 79 8.24 -4.56 15.66
C ILE A 79 7.62 -4.71 17.06
N THR A 80 6.92 -3.66 17.54
CA THR A 80 6.29 -3.68 18.87
C THR A 80 5.03 -4.56 18.90
N ASN A 81 4.23 -4.54 17.83
CA ASN A 81 2.93 -5.22 17.78
C ASN A 81 3.00 -6.64 17.22
N HIS A 82 3.97 -6.91 16.36
CA HIS A 82 4.20 -8.21 15.75
C HIS A 82 5.64 -8.59 16.08
N ARG A 83 5.85 -9.79 16.63
CA ARG A 83 7.16 -10.33 17.05
C ARG A 83 8.27 -10.05 16.02
N ASP A 84 9.54 -10.19 16.43
CA ASP A 84 10.74 -10.00 15.59
C ASP A 84 10.47 -10.22 14.09
N PRO A 85 10.73 -9.21 13.24
CA PRO A 85 10.36 -9.25 11.84
C PRO A 85 11.02 -10.45 11.17
N ASP A 86 10.20 -11.32 10.59
CA ASP A 86 10.71 -12.43 9.80
C ASP A 86 11.46 -11.93 8.56
N GLU A 87 12.05 -12.86 7.81
CA GLU A 87 12.81 -12.55 6.60
C GLU A 87 11.98 -11.79 5.54
N VAL A 88 10.68 -12.09 5.44
CA VAL A 88 9.78 -11.44 4.47
C VAL A 88 9.58 -9.98 4.86
N VAL A 89 9.31 -9.71 6.13
CA VAL A 89 9.13 -8.36 6.65
C VAL A 89 10.43 -7.57 6.53
N SER A 90 11.56 -8.17 6.89
CA SER A 90 12.88 -7.53 6.80
C SER A 90 13.23 -7.12 5.36
N ARG A 91 12.91 -7.99 4.38
CA ARG A 91 13.07 -7.67 2.95
C ARG A 91 12.12 -6.56 2.48
N ALA A 92 10.87 -6.61 2.92
CA ALA A 92 9.89 -5.57 2.61
C ALA A 92 10.32 -4.20 3.16
N ILE A 93 10.74 -4.15 4.43
CA ILE A 93 11.28 -2.94 5.07
C ILE A 93 12.48 -2.40 4.27
N SER A 94 13.41 -3.28 3.89
CA SER A 94 14.59 -2.89 3.12
C SER A 94 14.20 -2.28 1.78
N PHE A 95 13.24 -2.86 1.06
CA PHE A 95 12.76 -2.31 -0.20
C PHE A 95 12.02 -0.97 -0.03
N LEU A 96 11.15 -0.85 0.99
CA LEU A 96 10.43 0.38 1.27
C LEU A 96 11.37 1.55 1.56
N LYS A 97 12.53 1.31 2.18
CA LYS A 97 13.56 2.33 2.41
C LYS A 97 14.26 2.82 1.13
N LEU A 98 14.13 2.11 0.00
CA LEU A 98 14.72 2.52 -1.27
C LEU A 98 13.79 3.43 -2.09
N LEU A 99 12.48 3.38 -1.83
CA LEU A 99 11.51 4.21 -2.55
C LEU A 99 11.64 5.71 -2.26
N PRO A 100 11.93 6.16 -1.02
CA PRO A 100 12.22 7.56 -0.72
C PRO A 100 13.41 8.10 -1.51
N GLU A 101 14.41 7.25 -1.81
CA GLU A 101 15.63 7.64 -2.54
C GLU A 101 15.39 7.86 -4.04
N LEU A 102 14.22 7.48 -4.57
CA LEU A 102 13.87 7.80 -5.96
C LEU A 102 13.76 9.32 -6.14
N PRO A 103 14.23 9.86 -7.29
CA PRO A 103 14.05 11.28 -7.60
C PRO A 103 12.61 11.75 -7.41
N SER A 104 12.41 12.91 -6.76
CA SER A 104 11.10 13.44 -6.38
C SER A 104 10.09 13.46 -7.53
N PHE A 105 10.55 13.77 -8.74
CA PHE A 105 9.70 13.84 -9.91
C PHE A 105 9.01 12.50 -10.26
N TYR A 106 9.54 11.34 -9.85
CA TYR A 106 8.86 10.04 -10.01
C TYR A 106 7.77 9.79 -8.97
N LYS A 107 7.84 10.46 -7.82
CA LYS A 107 6.94 10.29 -6.68
C LYS A 107 5.78 11.29 -6.69
N GLU A 108 5.70 12.13 -7.71
CA GLU A 108 4.74 13.22 -7.80
C GLU A 108 3.83 13.12 -9.03
N GLY A 109 2.61 13.64 -8.89
CA GLY A 109 1.65 13.82 -9.98
C GLY A 109 1.40 12.54 -10.80
N PRO A 110 1.25 12.65 -12.14
CA PRO A 110 1.01 11.50 -13.00
C PRO A 110 2.14 10.48 -13.02
N ARG A 111 3.39 10.88 -12.76
CA ARG A 111 4.55 9.97 -12.75
C ARG A 111 4.50 9.01 -11.57
N ARG A 112 3.93 9.44 -10.44
CA ARG A 112 3.64 8.55 -9.31
C ARG A 112 2.74 7.39 -9.71
N ILE A 113 1.74 7.64 -10.56
CA ILE A 113 0.86 6.59 -11.06
C ILE A 113 1.62 5.61 -11.95
N LEU A 114 2.52 6.09 -12.81
CA LEU A 114 3.39 5.24 -13.65
C LEU A 114 4.34 4.40 -12.78
N LEU A 115 4.92 4.98 -11.72
CA LEU A 115 5.75 4.26 -10.76
C LEU A 115 4.95 3.12 -10.11
N LEU A 116 3.72 3.40 -9.64
CA LEU A 116 2.85 2.38 -9.05
C LEU A 116 2.43 1.31 -10.08
N GLN A 117 2.19 1.68 -11.34
CA GLN A 117 1.92 0.73 -12.42
C GLN A 117 3.12 -0.19 -12.65
N ALA A 118 4.33 0.35 -12.72
CA ALA A 118 5.55 -0.41 -12.91
C ALA A 118 5.80 -1.36 -11.72
N LEU A 119 5.68 -0.87 -10.49
CA LEU A 119 5.87 -1.69 -9.30
C LEU A 119 4.87 -2.85 -9.23
N PHE A 120 3.60 -2.63 -9.63
CA PHE A 120 2.56 -3.62 -9.43
C PHE A 120 2.13 -4.42 -10.68
N SER A 121 2.80 -4.25 -11.83
CA SER A 121 2.40 -4.87 -13.12
C SER A 121 2.34 -6.40 -13.08
N GLU A 122 3.23 -7.02 -12.30
CA GLU A 122 3.28 -8.48 -12.09
C GLU A 122 3.36 -8.83 -10.59
N SER A 123 2.72 -8.01 -9.75
CA SER A 123 2.76 -8.22 -8.31
C SER A 123 2.13 -9.55 -7.91
N HIS A 124 2.82 -10.25 -6.99
CA HIS A 124 2.28 -11.44 -6.34
C HIS A 124 0.98 -11.08 -5.61
N ASN A 125 0.07 -12.05 -5.43
CA ASN A 125 -1.23 -11.84 -4.77
C ASN A 125 -2.12 -10.74 -5.40
N SER A 126 -1.81 -10.28 -6.61
CA SER A 126 -2.65 -9.31 -7.30
C SER A 126 -4.03 -9.90 -7.60
N LEU A 127 -5.07 -9.06 -7.43
CA LEU A 127 -6.38 -9.36 -7.96
C LEU A 127 -6.36 -9.13 -9.46
N SER A 128 -6.74 -10.17 -10.21
CA SER A 128 -6.84 -10.08 -11.67
C SER A 128 -7.71 -8.91 -12.12
N ALA A 129 -7.45 -8.39 -13.31
CA ALA A 129 -8.20 -7.28 -13.91
C ALA A 129 -9.73 -7.51 -13.87
N ARG A 130 -10.18 -8.75 -14.14
CA ARG A 130 -11.59 -9.13 -14.03
C ARG A 130 -12.16 -8.93 -12.62
N LYS A 131 -11.42 -9.31 -11.57
CA LYS A 131 -11.84 -9.15 -10.17
C LYS A 131 -11.78 -7.67 -9.77
N ALA A 132 -10.74 -6.95 -10.16
CA ALA A 132 -10.63 -5.51 -9.94
C ALA A 132 -11.83 -4.75 -10.54
N GLN A 133 -12.18 -5.04 -11.79
CA GLN A 133 -13.37 -4.47 -12.43
C GLN A 133 -14.67 -4.80 -11.70
N ALA A 134 -14.81 -6.02 -11.14
CA ALA A 134 -15.98 -6.37 -10.34
C ALA A 134 -16.06 -5.51 -9.07
N ILE A 135 -14.93 -5.27 -8.40
CA ILE A 135 -14.83 -4.38 -7.24
C ILE A 135 -15.27 -2.96 -7.62
N PHE A 136 -14.78 -2.38 -8.73
CA PHE A 136 -15.19 -1.03 -9.13
C PHE A 136 -16.65 -0.92 -9.55
N ARG A 137 -17.22 -1.97 -10.16
CA ARG A 137 -18.65 -2.02 -10.46
C ARG A 137 -19.50 -2.04 -9.18
N GLN A 138 -19.05 -2.75 -8.15
CA GLN A 138 -19.70 -2.72 -6.83
C GLN A 138 -19.53 -1.32 -6.19
N TYR A 139 -18.32 -0.77 -6.23
CA TYR A 139 -18.02 0.56 -5.69
C TYR A 139 -18.91 1.66 -6.29
N ALA A 140 -19.10 1.65 -7.61
CA ALA A 140 -19.94 2.63 -8.30
C ALA A 140 -21.44 2.51 -8.00
N ARG A 141 -21.88 1.36 -7.45
CA ARG A 141 -23.30 1.08 -7.14
C ARG A 141 -23.66 1.27 -5.67
N HIS A 142 -22.68 1.32 -4.79
CA HIS A 142 -22.90 1.38 -3.34
C HIS A 142 -22.45 2.72 -2.77
N GLU A 143 -23.43 3.56 -2.45
CA GLU A 143 -23.21 4.82 -1.73
C GLU A 143 -22.83 4.59 -0.25
N TYR A 144 -23.17 3.40 0.30
CA TYR A 144 -23.12 3.08 1.74
C TYR A 144 -22.00 2.12 2.17
N ILE A 145 -20.93 1.97 1.39
CA ILE A 145 -19.79 1.08 1.76
C ILE A 145 -19.21 1.40 3.14
N ARG A 146 -19.38 2.65 3.59
CA ARG A 146 -18.70 3.27 4.73
C ARG A 146 -18.86 2.46 6.01
N GLU A 147 -20.09 2.15 6.45
CA GLU A 147 -20.34 1.54 7.76
C GLU A 147 -19.68 0.16 7.93
N GLU A 148 -19.69 -0.66 6.86
CA GLU A 148 -19.16 -2.02 6.89
C GLU A 148 -17.63 -2.04 6.93
N ILE A 149 -16.95 -1.15 6.19
CA ILE A 149 -15.48 -1.11 6.16
C ILE A 149 -14.88 -0.32 7.32
N THR A 150 -15.63 0.60 7.94
CA THR A 150 -15.17 1.38 9.11
C THR A 150 -15.06 0.54 10.37
N THR A 151 -15.82 -0.55 10.48
CA THR A 151 -15.74 -1.44 11.64
C THR A 151 -14.55 -2.38 11.46
N PRO A 152 -13.45 -2.25 12.22
CA PRO A 152 -12.28 -3.08 12.03
C PRO A 152 -12.62 -4.54 12.36
N GLN A 153 -12.08 -5.47 11.58
CA GLN A 153 -12.20 -6.89 11.86
C GLN A 153 -11.03 -7.39 12.71
N ARG A 154 -11.15 -8.59 13.26
CA ARG A 154 -10.04 -9.26 13.94
C ARG A 154 -8.90 -9.48 12.95
N PHE A 155 -7.70 -9.05 13.33
CA PHE A 155 -6.50 -9.27 12.56
C PHE A 155 -6.16 -10.76 12.37
N ASN A 156 -5.59 -11.07 11.22
CA ASN A 156 -5.09 -12.38 10.85
C ASN A 156 -3.70 -12.23 10.22
N GLU A 157 -2.71 -12.97 10.72
CA GLU A 157 -1.32 -12.95 10.26
C GLU A 157 -1.18 -13.20 8.74
N ARG A 158 -2.15 -13.88 8.12
CA ARG A 158 -2.16 -14.07 6.66
C ARG A 158 -2.29 -12.76 5.89
N ILE A 159 -3.03 -11.77 6.42
CA ILE A 159 -3.19 -10.45 5.78
C ILE A 159 -1.84 -9.74 5.77
N TYR A 160 -1.20 -9.73 6.94
CA TYR A 160 0.14 -9.21 7.12
C TYR A 160 1.12 -9.87 6.14
N TYR A 161 1.19 -11.20 6.12
CA TYR A 161 2.07 -11.91 5.21
C TYR A 161 1.77 -11.61 3.74
N ASN A 162 0.49 -11.52 3.35
CA ASN A 162 0.12 -11.20 1.97
C ASN A 162 0.57 -9.80 1.56
N ASP A 163 0.44 -8.81 2.44
CA ASP A 163 0.75 -7.42 2.14
C ASP A 163 2.27 -7.19 2.08
N PHE A 164 3.03 -7.71 3.05
CA PHE A 164 4.48 -7.57 3.10
C PHE A 164 5.20 -8.44 2.08
N ARG A 165 4.70 -9.64 1.76
CA ARG A 165 5.33 -10.52 0.76
C ARG A 165 5.37 -9.90 -0.63
N VAL A 166 4.35 -9.14 -1.01
CA VAL A 166 4.37 -8.42 -2.29
C VAL A 166 5.56 -7.46 -2.33
N ILE A 167 5.68 -6.62 -1.31
CA ILE A 167 6.77 -5.63 -1.18
C ILE A 167 8.14 -6.32 -1.14
N ALA A 168 8.28 -7.41 -0.39
CA ALA A 168 9.52 -8.17 -0.32
C ALA A 168 9.96 -8.71 -1.69
N LEU A 169 9.01 -9.17 -2.51
CA LEU A 169 9.29 -9.68 -3.86
C LEU A 169 9.63 -8.57 -4.84
N LEU A 170 9.11 -7.34 -4.65
CA LEU A 170 9.49 -6.19 -5.48
C LEU A 170 10.99 -5.90 -5.39
N GLY A 171 11.63 -6.10 -4.23
CA GLY A 171 13.08 -5.95 -4.10
C GLY A 171 13.90 -6.92 -4.94
N GLY A 172 13.34 -8.08 -5.31
CA GLY A 172 13.96 -9.01 -6.26
C GLY A 172 13.75 -8.59 -7.72
N SER A 173 12.58 -8.04 -8.04
CA SER A 173 12.23 -7.58 -9.40
C SER A 173 12.84 -6.23 -9.76
N PHE A 174 13.08 -5.38 -8.76
CA PHE A 174 13.64 -4.04 -8.88
C PHE A 174 14.85 -3.93 -7.96
N PRO A 175 16.04 -4.36 -8.41
CA PRO A 175 17.27 -4.14 -7.66
C PRO A 175 17.58 -2.64 -7.68
N LEU A 176 17.02 -1.91 -6.73
CA LEU A 176 17.36 -0.51 -6.47
C LEU A 176 18.65 -0.51 -5.64
N TYR A 177 19.75 -0.07 -6.24
CA TYR A 177 21.03 0.03 -5.54
C TYR A 177 21.16 1.43 -4.90
N PRO A 178 21.47 1.52 -3.59
CA PRO A 178 21.78 2.81 -2.98
C PRO A 178 22.93 3.50 -3.73
N GLY A 179 22.73 4.73 -4.20
CA GLY A 179 23.81 5.59 -4.71
C GLY A 179 24.04 5.67 -6.23
N TYR A 180 23.22 5.04 -7.08
CA TYR A 180 23.44 5.06 -8.55
C TYR A 180 22.75 6.21 -9.32
N TYR A 181 21.94 7.05 -8.67
CA TYR A 181 21.16 8.10 -9.36
C TYR A 181 21.82 9.49 -9.40
N CYS A 182 23.10 9.61 -9.01
CA CYS A 182 23.86 10.86 -9.05
C CYS A 182 24.97 10.85 -10.12
N GLN A 183 24.72 10.37 -11.34
CA GLN A 183 25.59 10.66 -12.48
C GLN A 183 24.74 10.77 -13.74
N ASN A 184 24.38 12.00 -14.10
CA ASN A 184 24.16 12.53 -15.45
C ASN A 184 23.33 13.81 -15.34
N GLY A 185 24.01 14.88 -14.92
CA GLY A 185 23.63 16.27 -15.14
C GLY A 185 24.70 16.94 -15.96
#